data_AF-A0A316DE96-F1
#
_entry.id   AF-A0A316DE96-F1
#
_cell.length_a   1.000
_cell.length_b   1.000
_cell.length_c   1.000
_cell.angle_alpha   90.00
_cell.angle_beta   90.00
_cell.angle_gamma   90.00
#
_symmetry.space_group_name_H-M   'P 1'
#
loop_
_entity.id
_entity.type
_entity.pdbx_description
1 polymer ?
#
loop_
_entity_poly.entity_id
_entity_poly.type
_entity_poly.pdbx_seq_one_letter_code
_entity_poly.pdbx_strand_id
1 'polypeptide(L)'
;MIRILRRPMAVLLLTGLLVGSGMQAEAKSPTVAEYTAPDGLKVISTSPNWSDPNKLKSLHDELLQNVHGDEIKLLKEIDIYDDYPSGNGVAGQYIFQTLSSVLPVKQKMQPGKIELYGGHEHQDVASFAHTLSHEYGHHVTHYYTLQTDGYALTDPKRWKETTYARMRGLSNDERVAVDDVDHRWQIAEIAAEDYVQMFGSPLAHEPTKFESRVEQAVSGKEPAAMSWSASMYNVQPQENLALPLASDVPGLYSFFYKQIKGDDGKYAPPVKPVLNLASYAKQGDVGYQLQFSWSLEGEKPNVAYTLVTYSDKDLLAEPVVTKTAQQKHEVKYGPVVTRRGGYIYTYQEPSAKGVRHFKLYAFGDNGWVSESPVLTVDLSNPTQVQVVEKDKVVPVAKSAVPAMAEPTFELPSGGWIESVVGNLKRVIDAMSSFLHEFFA
;
A
#
# COMPACT_ATOMS: atom_id res chain seq x y z
N MET A 1 -51.48 -8.78 71.57
CA MET A 1 -51.31 -8.27 70.19
C MET A 1 -49.88 -8.53 69.77
N ILE A 2 -49.70 -9.46 68.85
CA ILE A 2 -48.44 -10.12 68.48
C ILE A 2 -48.05 -9.64 67.09
N ARG A 3 -46.78 -9.24 66.89
CA ARG A 3 -46.14 -9.08 65.58
C ARG A 3 -44.69 -9.57 65.65
N ILE A 4 -44.44 -10.75 65.09
CA ILE A 4 -43.13 -11.26 64.67
C ILE A 4 -43.36 -12.10 63.41
N LEU A 5 -42.52 -11.90 62.37
CA LEU A 5 -41.96 -12.88 61.40
C LEU A 5 -41.50 -12.09 60.15
N ARG A 6 -40.20 -11.78 60.03
CA ARG A 6 -39.14 -12.57 59.34
C ARG A 6 -39.44 -12.85 57.86
N ARG A 7 -38.68 -12.20 56.97
CA ARG A 7 -38.45 -12.64 55.59
C ARG A 7 -37.01 -13.17 55.49
N PRO A 8 -36.76 -14.36 54.90
CA PRO A 8 -35.43 -14.76 54.50
C PRO A 8 -35.11 -14.22 53.09
N MET A 9 -33.88 -13.78 52.91
CA MET A 9 -33.31 -13.37 51.64
C MET A 9 -32.88 -14.63 50.89
N ALA A 10 -33.43 -14.86 49.70
CA ALA A 10 -33.07 -15.98 48.84
C ALA A 10 -31.69 -15.73 48.23
N VAL A 11 -30.75 -16.63 48.49
CA VAL A 11 -29.47 -16.75 47.78
C VAL A 11 -29.78 -17.44 46.45
N LEU A 12 -29.62 -16.71 45.35
CA LEU A 12 -29.75 -17.24 44.00
C LEU A 12 -28.36 -17.74 43.57
N LEU A 13 -28.15 -19.06 43.64
CA LEU A 13 -27.01 -19.76 43.06
C LEU A 13 -27.18 -19.73 41.54
N LEU A 14 -26.37 -18.93 40.84
CA LEU A 14 -26.29 -18.93 39.38
C LEU A 14 -25.23 -19.98 38.97
N THR A 15 -25.65 -21.22 38.78
CA THR A 15 -24.86 -22.25 38.09
C THR A 15 -24.84 -21.92 36.60
N GLY A 16 -23.74 -21.29 36.16
CA GLY A 16 -23.48 -21.03 34.75
C GLY A 16 -23.31 -22.33 33.96
N LEU A 17 -24.17 -22.53 32.97
CA LEU A 17 -23.95 -23.45 31.87
C LEU A 17 -22.68 -23.01 31.10
N LEU A 18 -21.59 -23.75 31.25
CA LEU A 18 -20.49 -23.77 30.29
C LEU A 18 -20.88 -24.71 29.15
N VAL A 19 -21.61 -24.19 28.16
CA VAL A 19 -21.64 -24.81 26.82
C VAL A 19 -20.44 -24.24 26.08
N GLY A 20 -19.36 -25.03 26.06
CA GLY A 20 -18.16 -24.72 25.30
C GLY A 20 -18.50 -24.64 23.82
N SER A 21 -18.52 -23.42 23.29
CA SER A 21 -18.33 -23.17 21.86
C SER A 21 -16.88 -23.55 21.57
N GLY A 22 -16.67 -24.77 21.10
CA GLY A 22 -15.37 -25.17 20.58
C GLY A 22 -15.02 -24.25 19.40
N MET A 23 -14.15 -23.28 19.64
CA MET A 23 -13.37 -22.69 18.57
C MET A 23 -12.53 -23.83 17.99
N GLN A 24 -12.89 -24.34 16.82
CA GLN A 24 -11.98 -25.13 16.03
C GLN A 24 -10.81 -24.20 15.70
N ALA A 25 -9.70 -24.36 16.43
CA ALA A 25 -8.44 -23.78 16.02
C ALA A 25 -8.11 -24.42 14.67
N GLU A 26 -8.15 -23.62 13.60
CA GLU A 26 -7.66 -24.02 12.30
C GLU A 26 -6.20 -24.44 12.48
N ALA A 27 -5.89 -25.69 12.15
CA ALA A 27 -4.54 -26.21 12.32
C ALA A 27 -3.61 -25.46 11.36
N LYS A 28 -2.78 -24.55 11.89
CA LYS A 28 -1.75 -23.84 11.10
C LYS A 28 -0.96 -24.89 10.31
N SER A 29 -0.89 -24.72 8.98
CA SER A 29 -0.10 -25.59 8.12
C SER A 29 1.31 -25.76 8.68
N PRO A 30 1.88 -26.98 8.64
CA PRO A 30 3.17 -27.24 9.24
C PRO A 30 4.24 -26.39 8.56
N THR A 31 5.14 -25.81 9.36
CA THR A 31 6.33 -25.11 8.85
C THR A 31 7.17 -26.08 8.02
N VAL A 32 7.50 -25.65 6.80
CA VAL A 32 8.31 -26.42 5.84
C VAL A 32 9.78 -25.96 5.90
N ALA A 33 10.03 -24.67 6.12
CA ALA A 33 11.38 -24.12 6.28
C ALA A 33 11.40 -22.89 7.17
N GLU A 34 12.56 -22.62 7.79
CA GLU A 34 12.83 -21.44 8.61
C GLU A 34 14.27 -20.96 8.38
N TYR A 35 14.45 -19.64 8.37
CA TYR A 35 15.75 -18.98 8.38
C TYR A 35 15.75 -17.91 9.48
N THR A 36 16.81 -17.83 10.28
CA THR A 36 17.04 -16.74 11.22
C THR A 36 18.23 -15.92 10.76
N ALA A 37 18.00 -14.65 10.46
CA ALA A 37 19.00 -13.70 9.99
C ALA A 37 19.93 -13.23 11.14
N PRO A 38 21.14 -12.72 10.82
CA PRO A 38 22.06 -12.19 11.84
C PRO A 38 21.51 -11.02 12.67
N ASP A 39 20.55 -10.26 12.14
CA ASP A 39 19.84 -9.18 12.84
C ASP A 39 18.72 -9.68 13.77
N GLY A 40 18.47 -11.00 13.78
CA GLY A 40 17.47 -11.67 14.58
C GLY A 40 16.09 -11.75 13.95
N LEU A 41 15.90 -11.28 12.71
CA LEU A 41 14.66 -11.47 11.96
C LEU A 41 14.51 -12.94 11.56
N LYS A 42 13.28 -13.47 11.63
CA LYS A 42 12.94 -14.81 11.18
C LYS A 42 12.16 -14.77 9.86
N VAL A 43 12.49 -15.65 8.93
CA VAL A 43 11.69 -15.92 7.74
C VAL A 43 11.21 -17.35 7.84
N ILE A 44 9.90 -17.54 7.91
CA ILE A 44 9.25 -18.84 8.14
C ILE A 44 8.35 -19.12 6.94
N SER A 45 8.39 -20.34 6.40
CA SER A 45 7.51 -20.73 5.31
C SER A 45 6.70 -21.98 5.61
N THR A 46 5.43 -21.95 5.24
CA THR A 46 4.56 -23.12 5.13
C THR A 46 4.37 -23.58 3.67
N SER A 47 4.94 -22.86 2.70
CA SER A 47 4.85 -23.17 1.27
C SER A 47 5.94 -24.15 0.83
N PRO A 48 5.60 -25.27 0.15
CA PRO A 48 6.59 -26.19 -0.40
C PRO A 48 7.56 -25.54 -1.39
N ASN A 49 7.13 -24.52 -2.15
CA ASN A 49 7.97 -23.78 -3.09
C ASN A 49 9.03 -22.91 -2.41
N TRP A 50 8.91 -22.72 -1.10
CA TRP A 50 9.79 -21.92 -0.26
C TRP A 50 10.48 -22.77 0.82
N SER A 51 10.69 -24.06 0.51
CA SER A 51 11.34 -25.03 1.38
C SER A 51 12.87 -24.92 1.47
N ASP A 52 13.52 -24.12 0.62
CA ASP A 52 14.97 -23.89 0.64
C ASP A 52 15.33 -22.70 1.56
N PRO A 53 16.06 -22.90 2.67
CA PRO A 53 16.49 -21.82 3.56
C PRO A 53 17.33 -20.74 2.87
N ASN A 54 18.06 -21.05 1.79
CA ASN A 54 18.80 -20.02 1.02
C ASN A 54 17.87 -19.07 0.29
N LYS A 55 16.70 -19.55 -0.14
CA LYS A 55 15.65 -18.72 -0.75
C LYS A 55 15.00 -17.81 0.29
N LEU A 56 14.77 -18.32 1.50
CA LEU A 56 14.31 -17.51 2.65
C LEU A 56 15.32 -16.43 3.03
N LYS A 57 16.61 -16.78 3.05
CA LYS A 57 17.70 -15.80 3.20
C LYS A 57 17.65 -14.74 2.10
N SER A 58 17.49 -15.15 0.84
CA SER A 58 17.44 -14.21 -0.29
C SER A 58 16.26 -13.24 -0.20
N LEU A 59 15.12 -13.68 0.36
CA LEU A 59 13.98 -12.81 0.64
C LEU A 59 14.27 -11.79 1.76
N HIS A 60 15.01 -12.20 2.79
CA HIS A 60 15.51 -11.25 3.80
C HIS A 60 16.53 -10.26 3.21
N ASP A 61 17.46 -10.72 2.38
CA ASP A 61 18.41 -9.86 1.69
C ASP A 61 17.68 -8.83 0.80
N GLU A 62 16.57 -9.23 0.17
CA GLU A 62 15.68 -8.37 -0.62
C GLU A 62 14.95 -7.33 0.23
N LEU A 63 14.41 -7.71 1.40
CA LEU A 63 13.87 -6.74 2.36
C LEU A 63 14.89 -5.65 2.65
N LEU A 64 16.15 -6.02 2.88
CA LEU A 64 17.23 -5.07 3.18
C LEU A 64 17.66 -4.20 1.98
N GLN A 65 17.19 -4.50 0.76
CA GLN A 65 17.38 -3.60 -0.39
C GLN A 65 16.41 -2.40 -0.39
N ASN A 66 15.36 -2.45 0.43
CA ASN A 66 14.53 -1.27 0.69
C ASN A 66 15.33 -0.24 1.50
N VAL A 67 15.05 1.05 1.32
CA VAL A 67 15.68 2.09 2.15
C VAL A 67 15.05 2.04 3.54
N HIS A 68 15.88 1.78 4.53
CA HIS A 68 15.46 1.54 5.91
C HIS A 68 16.33 2.27 6.93
N GLY A 69 15.79 2.44 8.13
CA GLY A 69 16.38 3.12 9.28
C GLY A 69 16.33 2.28 10.56
N ASP A 70 16.06 2.94 11.68
CA ASP A 70 16.02 2.29 13.01
C ASP A 70 14.78 1.41 13.20
N GLU A 71 13.72 1.63 12.41
CA GLU A 71 12.46 0.88 12.41
C GLU A 71 12.66 -0.60 12.09
N ILE A 72 13.59 -0.96 11.20
CA ILE A 72 13.86 -2.35 10.80
C ILE A 72 14.09 -3.27 12.01
N LYS A 73 14.64 -2.71 13.11
CA LYS A 73 14.91 -3.45 14.36
C LYS A 73 13.64 -3.93 15.07
N LEU A 74 12.48 -3.37 14.73
CA LEU A 74 11.17 -3.76 15.24
C LEU A 74 10.44 -4.72 14.30
N LEU A 75 10.93 -4.99 13.09
CA LEU A 75 10.41 -6.10 12.29
C LEU A 75 11.09 -7.39 12.75
N LYS A 76 10.31 -8.42 13.10
CA LYS A 76 10.86 -9.67 13.68
C LYS A 76 10.60 -10.91 12.86
N GLU A 77 9.58 -10.88 12.02
CA GLU A 77 9.15 -12.08 11.32
C GLU A 77 8.62 -11.74 9.92
N ILE A 78 8.90 -12.62 8.98
CA ILE A 78 8.25 -12.71 7.67
C ILE A 78 7.71 -14.14 7.57
N ASP A 79 6.39 -14.28 7.50
CA ASP A 79 5.71 -15.55 7.30
C ASP A 79 5.29 -15.68 5.83
N ILE A 80 5.65 -16.79 5.17
CA ILE A 80 5.23 -17.12 3.82
C ILE A 80 4.19 -18.25 3.89
N TYR A 81 2.99 -17.97 3.42
CA TYR A 81 1.91 -18.94 3.30
C TYR A 81 1.79 -19.45 1.88
N ASP A 82 1.46 -20.74 1.75
CA ASP A 82 1.26 -21.34 0.43
C ASP A 82 0.04 -20.76 -0.26
N ASP A 83 -1.06 -20.57 0.48
CA ASP A 83 -2.37 -20.12 0.03
C ASP A 83 -2.65 -18.66 0.40
N TYR A 84 -3.93 -18.27 0.30
CA TYR A 84 -4.42 -16.92 0.57
C TYR A 84 -5.40 -16.93 1.76
N PRO A 85 -4.90 -17.02 3.01
CA PRO A 85 -5.76 -17.14 4.20
C PRO A 85 -6.69 -15.94 4.40
N SER A 86 -6.29 -14.77 3.90
CA SER A 86 -7.09 -13.53 3.92
C SER A 86 -7.89 -13.31 2.62
N GLY A 87 -7.93 -14.30 1.73
CA GLY A 87 -8.63 -14.29 0.44
C GLY A 87 -7.74 -13.93 -0.75
N ASN A 88 -8.07 -14.43 -1.95
CA ASN A 88 -7.26 -14.32 -3.18
C ASN A 88 -7.00 -12.88 -3.67
N GLY A 89 -7.60 -11.87 -3.05
CA GLY A 89 -7.35 -10.45 -3.34
C GLY A 89 -6.27 -9.82 -2.47
N VAL A 90 -5.71 -10.54 -1.51
CA VAL A 90 -4.73 -10.05 -0.54
C VAL A 90 -3.42 -10.80 -0.76
N ALA A 91 -2.38 -10.13 -1.25
CA ALA A 91 -1.08 -10.76 -1.51
C ALA A 91 -0.17 -10.79 -0.28
N GLY A 92 -0.45 -9.95 0.71
CA GLY A 92 0.30 -9.87 1.96
C GLY A 92 -0.43 -9.02 3.00
N GLN A 93 0.11 -9.01 4.21
CA GLN A 93 -0.38 -8.17 5.29
C GLN A 93 0.73 -7.87 6.31
N TYR A 94 0.82 -6.62 6.73
CA TYR A 94 1.61 -6.22 7.89
C TYR A 94 0.80 -6.31 9.19
N ILE A 95 1.29 -7.11 10.14
CA ILE A 95 0.68 -7.27 11.47
C ILE A 95 1.21 -6.17 12.39
N PHE A 96 0.47 -5.06 12.42
CA PHE A 96 0.77 -3.91 13.27
C PHE A 96 0.22 -4.07 14.69
N GLN A 97 1.05 -3.77 15.69
CA GLN A 97 0.64 -3.76 17.09
C GLN A 97 1.22 -2.55 17.82
N THR A 98 0.42 -1.97 18.70
CA THR A 98 0.88 -0.91 19.62
C THR A 98 0.62 -1.29 21.06
N LEU A 99 1.49 -0.83 21.96
CA LEU A 99 1.22 -0.86 23.38
C LEU A 99 0.73 0.52 23.81
N SER A 100 -0.53 0.58 24.21
CA SER A 100 -1.09 1.74 24.89
C SER A 100 -0.65 1.71 26.35
N SER A 101 0.10 2.73 26.79
CA SER A 101 0.39 2.88 28.21
C SER A 101 -0.86 3.36 28.95
N VAL A 102 -1.04 2.94 30.20
CA VAL A 102 -2.11 3.38 31.10
C VAL A 102 -1.92 4.86 31.53
N LEU A 103 -0.72 5.40 31.31
CA LEU A 103 -0.36 6.82 31.47
C LEU A 103 -0.38 7.51 30.10
N PRO A 104 -0.51 8.85 30.03
CA PRO A 104 -0.58 9.62 28.77
C PRO A 104 0.79 9.70 28.06
N VAL A 105 1.39 8.54 27.79
CA VAL A 105 2.64 8.37 27.07
C VAL A 105 2.31 8.02 25.62
N LYS A 106 3.09 8.58 24.69
CA LYS A 106 3.03 8.26 23.25
C LYS A 106 2.90 6.75 23.03
N GLN A 107 2.01 6.35 22.11
CA GLN A 107 1.90 4.96 21.69
C GLN A 107 3.26 4.46 21.22
N LYS A 108 3.64 3.26 21.65
CA LYS A 108 4.87 2.62 21.19
C LYS A 108 4.53 1.43 20.32
N MET A 109 5.14 1.39 19.14
CA MET A 109 5.10 0.25 18.25
C MET A 109 5.69 -0.97 18.94
N GLN A 110 5.00 -2.09 18.86
CA GLN A 110 5.52 -3.39 19.25
C GLN A 110 6.24 -4.04 18.08
N PRO A 111 7.05 -5.09 18.33
CA PRO A 111 7.61 -5.87 17.26
C PRO A 111 6.54 -6.38 16.29
N GLY A 112 6.73 -6.15 15.00
CA GLY A 112 5.79 -6.50 13.94
C GLY A 112 6.21 -7.73 13.14
N LYS A 113 5.29 -8.16 12.27
CA LYS A 113 5.48 -9.27 11.33
C LYS A 113 4.87 -8.92 9.97
N ILE A 114 5.52 -9.34 8.89
CA ILE A 114 4.95 -9.34 7.55
C ILE A 114 4.45 -10.76 7.23
N GLU A 115 3.26 -10.87 6.68
CA GLU A 115 2.74 -12.10 6.09
C GLU A 115 2.69 -11.94 4.57
N LEU A 116 3.20 -12.92 3.83
CA LEU A 116 3.16 -13.01 2.38
C LEU A 116 2.34 -14.24 1.99
N TYR A 117 1.40 -14.06 1.07
CA TYR A 117 0.43 -15.09 0.68
C TYR A 117 0.66 -15.55 -0.76
N GLY A 118 0.13 -16.72 -1.13
CA GLY A 118 0.23 -17.23 -2.49
C GLY A 118 1.61 -17.78 -2.87
N GLY A 119 2.37 -18.34 -1.92
CA GLY A 119 3.69 -18.94 -2.19
C GLY A 119 3.69 -20.05 -3.26
N HIS A 120 2.53 -20.63 -3.57
CA HIS A 120 2.38 -21.56 -4.69
C HIS A 120 2.50 -20.88 -6.07
N GLU A 121 2.08 -19.61 -6.18
CA GLU A 121 2.12 -18.78 -7.40
C GLU A 121 3.39 -17.93 -7.45
N HIS A 122 3.78 -17.37 -6.30
CA HIS A 122 4.96 -16.53 -6.14
C HIS A 122 6.19 -17.39 -5.83
N GLN A 123 6.83 -17.92 -6.87
CA GLN A 123 7.86 -18.96 -6.74
C GLN A 123 9.29 -18.43 -6.67
N ASP A 124 9.50 -17.12 -6.59
CA ASP A 124 10.82 -16.53 -6.43
C ASP A 124 10.76 -15.19 -5.68
N VAL A 125 11.94 -14.67 -5.31
CA VAL A 125 12.05 -13.40 -4.57
C VAL A 125 11.47 -12.23 -5.37
N ALA A 126 11.68 -12.20 -6.69
CA ALA A 126 11.17 -11.14 -7.56
C ALA A 126 9.64 -11.08 -7.53
N SER A 127 8.98 -12.24 -7.55
CA SER A 127 7.53 -12.34 -7.49
C SER A 127 6.92 -11.84 -6.16
N PHE A 128 7.70 -11.73 -5.09
CA PHE A 128 7.28 -11.13 -3.82
C PHE A 128 7.83 -9.73 -3.56
N ALA A 129 8.83 -9.26 -4.32
CA ALA A 129 9.58 -8.06 -4.00
C ALA A 129 8.69 -6.82 -3.81
N HIS A 130 7.71 -6.64 -4.71
CA HIS A 130 6.77 -5.52 -4.63
C HIS A 130 5.88 -5.62 -3.38
N THR A 131 5.22 -6.76 -3.16
CA THR A 131 4.38 -7.01 -1.97
C THR A 131 5.18 -6.85 -0.69
N LEU A 132 6.39 -7.42 -0.61
CA LEU A 132 7.26 -7.30 0.55
C LEU A 132 7.61 -5.83 0.84
N SER A 133 7.90 -5.04 -0.19
CA SER A 133 8.20 -3.61 -0.04
C SER A 133 6.97 -2.81 0.37
N HIS A 134 5.79 -3.18 -0.10
CA HIS A 134 4.52 -2.59 0.31
C HIS A 134 4.21 -2.86 1.79
N GLU A 135 4.27 -4.12 2.22
CA GLU A 135 4.06 -4.48 3.64
C GLU A 135 5.13 -3.87 4.55
N TYR A 136 6.36 -3.74 4.04
CA TYR A 136 7.38 -2.99 4.76
C TYR A 136 7.09 -1.49 4.81
N GLY A 137 6.48 -0.91 3.77
CA GLY A 137 5.98 0.46 3.77
C GLY A 137 4.94 0.72 4.86
N HIS A 138 4.04 -0.22 5.13
CA HIS A 138 3.14 -0.16 6.30
C HIS A 138 3.92 -0.10 7.61
N HIS A 139 4.93 -0.95 7.77
CA HIS A 139 5.81 -0.95 8.95
C HIS A 139 6.50 0.40 9.15
N VAL A 140 7.15 0.92 8.10
CA VAL A 140 7.91 2.17 8.11
C VAL A 140 7.01 3.36 8.43
N THR A 141 5.89 3.47 7.73
CA THR A 141 4.99 4.63 7.86
C THR A 141 4.37 4.68 9.26
N HIS A 142 3.91 3.55 9.81
CA HIS A 142 3.43 3.49 11.18
C HIS A 142 4.49 3.86 12.22
N TYR A 143 5.72 3.35 12.07
CA TYR A 143 6.80 3.68 12.98
C TYR A 143 7.02 5.19 13.05
N TYR A 144 7.14 5.84 11.89
CA TYR A 144 7.50 7.25 11.81
C TYR A 144 6.34 8.21 12.14
N THR A 145 5.08 7.84 11.85
CA THR A 145 3.94 8.62 12.36
C THR A 145 3.81 8.51 13.87
N LEU A 146 4.08 7.34 14.46
CA LEU A 146 4.10 7.20 15.92
C LEU A 146 5.19 8.05 16.59
N GLN A 147 6.39 8.12 16.02
CA GLN A 147 7.47 8.96 16.56
C GLN A 147 7.14 10.46 16.44
N THR A 148 6.69 10.87 15.25
CA THR A 148 6.44 12.27 14.91
C THR A 148 5.17 12.80 15.57
N ASP A 149 4.05 12.13 15.34
CA ASP A 149 2.71 12.61 15.69
C ASP A 149 2.19 11.98 16.99
N GLY A 150 2.72 10.82 17.42
CA GLY A 150 2.31 10.13 18.65
C GLY A 150 1.13 9.17 18.49
N TYR A 151 0.65 8.98 17.26
CA TYR A 151 -0.42 8.05 16.90
C TYR A 151 -0.18 7.47 15.50
N ALA A 152 -0.78 6.31 15.24
CA ALA A 152 -0.65 5.60 13.98
C ALA A 152 -1.61 6.15 12.90
N LEU A 153 -1.30 5.89 11.63
CA LEU A 153 -2.23 6.12 10.51
C LEU A 153 -3.54 5.34 10.66
N THR A 154 -3.54 4.25 11.43
CA THR A 154 -4.72 3.43 11.75
C THR A 154 -5.49 3.94 12.97
N ASP A 155 -5.19 5.12 13.52
CA ASP A 155 -6.01 5.73 14.57
C ASP A 155 -7.27 6.37 13.96
N PRO A 156 -8.48 5.81 14.17
CA PRO A 156 -9.69 6.27 13.48
C PRO A 156 -10.12 7.69 13.89
N LYS A 157 -9.60 8.20 15.01
CA LYS A 157 -9.95 9.54 15.50
C LYS A 157 -8.94 10.59 15.08
N ARG A 158 -7.67 10.21 14.92
CA ARG A 158 -6.55 11.15 14.80
C ARG A 158 -5.76 11.04 13.51
N TRP A 159 -6.00 10.05 12.64
CA TRP A 159 -5.21 9.91 11.40
C TRP A 159 -5.19 11.19 10.54
N LYS A 160 -6.29 11.97 10.52
CA LYS A 160 -6.40 13.25 9.81
C LYS A 160 -5.43 14.31 10.33
N GLU A 161 -5.01 14.19 11.58
CA GLU A 161 -4.05 15.08 12.24
C GLU A 161 -2.59 14.64 12.03
N THR A 162 -2.33 13.50 11.38
CA THR A 162 -0.95 13.10 11.12
C THR A 162 -0.27 14.10 10.19
N THR A 163 1.04 14.27 10.38
CA THR A 163 1.86 15.10 9.49
C THR A 163 1.80 14.59 8.06
N TYR A 164 1.78 13.27 7.88
CA TYR A 164 1.59 12.61 6.59
C TYR A 164 0.27 13.02 5.90
N ALA A 165 -0.88 12.82 6.56
CA ALA A 165 -2.19 13.13 5.96
C ALA A 165 -2.32 14.60 5.57
N ARG A 166 -1.78 15.53 6.38
CA ARG A 166 -1.77 16.96 6.06
C ARG A 166 -0.91 17.30 4.85
N MET A 167 0.32 16.78 4.79
CA MET A 167 1.22 17.03 3.64
C MET A 167 0.62 16.50 2.34
N ARG A 168 -0.03 15.35 2.42
CA ARG A 168 -0.71 14.71 1.29
C ARG A 168 -2.02 15.41 0.90
N GLY A 169 -2.54 16.31 1.74
CA GLY A 169 -3.82 16.99 1.53
C GLY A 169 -5.06 16.13 1.85
N LEU A 170 -4.88 14.98 2.51
CA LEU A 170 -5.93 13.98 2.71
C LEU A 170 -6.80 14.23 3.95
N SER A 171 -6.40 15.11 4.85
CA SER A 171 -7.10 15.35 6.13
C SER A 171 -8.59 15.70 5.96
N ASN A 172 -8.96 16.35 4.85
CA ASN A 172 -10.33 16.77 4.55
C ASN A 172 -10.97 16.01 3.39
N ASP A 173 -10.30 14.99 2.85
CA ASP A 173 -10.88 14.15 1.80
C ASP A 173 -11.79 13.10 2.42
N GLU A 174 -13.10 13.20 2.18
CA GLU A 174 -14.10 12.29 2.74
C GLU A 174 -14.02 10.87 2.19
N ARG A 175 -13.33 10.68 1.06
CA ARG A 175 -13.10 9.35 0.49
C ARG A 175 -12.08 8.56 1.30
N VAL A 176 -11.16 9.26 1.98
CA VAL A 176 -10.06 8.66 2.73
C VAL A 176 -10.53 8.32 4.15
N ALA A 177 -10.22 7.11 4.59
CA ALA A 177 -10.50 6.65 5.96
C ALA A 177 -9.46 5.63 6.44
N VAL A 178 -9.64 5.15 7.67
CA VAL A 178 -8.86 4.01 8.18
C VAL A 178 -9.47 2.70 7.70
N ASP A 179 -10.78 2.55 7.89
CA ASP A 179 -11.56 1.35 7.56
C ASP A 179 -12.85 1.75 6.81
N ASP A 180 -13.66 0.76 6.41
CA ASP A 180 -14.98 0.92 5.76
C ASP A 180 -14.96 1.71 4.43
N VAL A 181 -13.79 1.76 3.78
CA VAL A 181 -13.61 2.31 2.44
C VAL A 181 -12.91 1.30 1.54
N ASP A 182 -13.06 1.49 0.23
CA ASP A 182 -12.28 0.78 -0.78
C ASP A 182 -10.78 0.93 -0.48
N HIS A 183 -10.01 -0.16 -0.57
CA HIS A 183 -8.69 -0.25 0.06
C HIS A 183 -7.70 0.81 -0.46
N ARG A 184 -7.76 1.19 -1.73
CA ARG A 184 -6.97 2.29 -2.31
C ARG A 184 -7.24 3.67 -1.71
N TRP A 185 -8.29 3.80 -0.90
CA TRP A 185 -8.62 5.00 -0.14
C TRP A 185 -8.30 4.86 1.35
N GLN A 186 -7.75 3.74 1.80
CA GLN A 186 -7.26 3.59 3.16
C GLN A 186 -5.94 4.36 3.31
N ILE A 187 -5.87 5.20 4.35
CA ILE A 187 -4.72 6.09 4.55
C ILE A 187 -3.39 5.32 4.73
N ALA A 188 -3.44 4.13 5.33
CA ALA A 188 -2.27 3.27 5.50
C ALA A 188 -1.78 2.70 4.17
N GLU A 189 -2.69 2.24 3.30
CA GLU A 189 -2.35 1.73 1.96
C GLU A 189 -1.71 2.81 1.09
N ILE A 190 -2.30 4.01 1.06
CA ILE A 190 -1.73 5.15 0.32
C ILE A 190 -0.30 5.45 0.81
N ALA A 191 -0.07 5.38 2.13
CA ALA A 191 1.26 5.62 2.71
C ALA A 191 2.27 4.52 2.37
N ALA A 192 1.85 3.26 2.38
CA ALA A 192 2.69 2.13 1.98
C ALA A 192 3.11 2.24 0.50
N GLU A 193 2.19 2.60 -0.39
CA GLU A 193 2.51 2.82 -1.81
C GLU A 193 3.43 4.03 -2.02
N ASP A 194 3.21 5.11 -1.28
CA ASP A 194 4.10 6.27 -1.31
C ASP A 194 5.51 5.90 -0.84
N TYR A 195 5.62 5.03 0.18
CA TYR A 195 6.91 4.48 0.61
C TYR A 195 7.57 3.69 -0.52
N VAL A 196 6.86 2.75 -1.15
CA VAL A 196 7.40 1.96 -2.27
C VAL A 196 7.95 2.91 -3.34
N GLN A 197 7.14 3.86 -3.83
CA GLN A 197 7.56 4.81 -4.87
C GLN A 197 8.86 5.57 -4.59
N MET A 198 9.20 5.82 -3.32
CA MET A 198 10.36 6.61 -2.93
C MET A 198 11.55 5.75 -2.47
N PHE A 199 11.27 4.63 -1.81
CA PHE A 199 12.22 3.89 -0.97
C PHE A 199 12.16 2.37 -1.17
N GLY A 200 11.30 1.88 -2.08
CA GLY A 200 11.20 0.49 -2.46
C GLY A 200 12.51 -0.05 -3.03
N SER A 201 12.73 -1.36 -2.91
CA SER A 201 13.91 -2.01 -3.48
C SER A 201 13.95 -1.89 -5.02
N PRO A 202 15.14 -2.05 -5.64
CA PRO A 202 15.24 -2.11 -7.10
C PRO A 202 14.35 -3.18 -7.74
N LEU A 203 14.17 -4.32 -7.06
CA LEU A 203 13.37 -5.43 -7.57
C LEU A 203 11.87 -5.18 -7.44
N ALA A 204 11.43 -4.49 -6.38
CA ALA A 204 10.05 -4.01 -6.24
C ALA A 204 9.64 -2.99 -7.31
N HIS A 205 10.63 -2.33 -7.90
CA HIS A 205 10.46 -1.38 -9.00
C HIS A 205 10.69 -1.97 -10.39
N GLU A 206 11.02 -3.27 -10.50
CA GLU A 206 11.31 -3.86 -11.80
C GLU A 206 10.08 -3.78 -12.71
N PRO A 207 10.18 -3.14 -13.89
CA PRO A 207 9.03 -2.93 -14.74
C PRO A 207 8.60 -4.23 -15.40
N THR A 208 7.32 -4.58 -15.27
CA THR A 208 6.72 -5.65 -16.06
C THR A 208 6.59 -5.22 -17.52
N LYS A 209 7.10 -6.04 -18.44
CA LYS A 209 7.08 -5.72 -19.86
C LYS A 209 5.73 -6.03 -20.50
N PHE A 210 5.10 -5.02 -21.08
CA PHE A 210 3.89 -5.19 -21.90
C PHE A 210 4.19 -4.88 -23.36
N GLU A 211 3.85 -5.82 -24.25
CA GLU A 211 3.92 -5.59 -25.69
C GLU A 211 2.61 -4.97 -26.22
N SER A 212 2.71 -4.10 -27.22
CA SER A 212 1.52 -3.55 -27.87
C SER A 212 0.79 -4.64 -28.66
N ARG A 213 -0.42 -4.97 -28.24
CA ARG A 213 -1.29 -5.93 -28.95
C ARG A 213 -1.65 -5.47 -30.36
N VAL A 214 -1.75 -4.15 -30.59
CA VAL A 214 -1.94 -3.60 -31.94
C VAL A 214 -0.71 -3.82 -32.82
N GLU A 215 0.50 -3.61 -32.31
CA GLU A 215 1.73 -3.88 -33.06
C GLU A 215 1.90 -5.38 -33.34
N GLN A 216 1.58 -6.25 -32.37
CA GLN A 216 1.50 -7.70 -32.56
C GLN A 216 0.52 -8.05 -33.71
N ALA A 217 -0.71 -7.54 -33.61
CA ALA A 217 -1.75 -7.75 -34.61
C ALA A 217 -1.38 -7.24 -35.99
N VAL A 218 -0.62 -6.14 -36.12
CA VAL A 218 -0.11 -5.63 -37.42
C VAL A 218 1.00 -6.54 -37.96
N SER A 219 1.89 -7.02 -37.10
CA SER A 219 3.08 -7.81 -37.48
C SER A 219 2.81 -9.26 -37.92
N GLY A 220 1.61 -9.78 -37.71
CA GLY A 220 1.30 -11.18 -38.03
C GLY A 220 1.09 -12.07 -36.83
N LYS A 221 1.37 -11.54 -35.64
CA LYS A 221 1.26 -12.28 -34.39
C LYS A 221 -0.17 -12.21 -33.88
N GLU A 222 -0.64 -13.32 -33.33
CA GLU A 222 -1.88 -13.33 -32.55
C GLU A 222 -1.64 -12.54 -31.26
N PRO A 223 -2.48 -11.54 -30.94
CA PRO A 223 -2.33 -10.79 -29.71
C PRO A 223 -2.44 -11.70 -28.50
N ALA A 224 -1.40 -11.72 -27.67
CA ALA A 224 -1.39 -12.54 -26.47
C ALA A 224 -2.47 -12.05 -25.48
N ALA A 225 -3.04 -13.00 -24.72
CA ALA A 225 -3.82 -12.64 -23.55
C ALA A 225 -2.92 -11.82 -22.60
N MET A 226 -3.43 -10.68 -22.15
CA MET A 226 -2.72 -9.80 -21.23
C MET A 226 -3.20 -10.13 -19.82
N SER A 227 -2.26 -10.48 -18.94
CA SER A 227 -2.50 -10.63 -17.50
C SER A 227 -1.74 -9.53 -16.78
N TRP A 228 -2.42 -8.85 -15.86
CA TRP A 228 -1.81 -7.83 -15.01
C TRP A 228 -2.55 -7.73 -13.68
N SER A 229 -1.88 -7.15 -12.69
CA SER A 229 -2.39 -6.97 -11.33
C SER A 229 -1.95 -5.62 -10.77
N ALA A 230 -2.54 -5.22 -9.63
CA ALA A 230 -2.13 -4.02 -8.90
C ALA A 230 -0.67 -4.09 -8.42
N SER A 231 -0.13 -5.29 -8.18
CA SER A 231 1.26 -5.51 -7.76
C SER A 231 2.32 -5.23 -8.83
N MET A 232 1.91 -4.96 -10.07
CA MET A 232 2.85 -4.59 -11.14
C MET A 232 3.12 -3.09 -11.08
N TYR A 233 4.23 -2.72 -10.43
CA TYR A 233 4.59 -1.34 -10.11
C TYR A 233 4.47 -0.38 -11.30
N ASN A 234 4.91 -0.77 -12.49
CA ASN A 234 4.88 0.11 -13.65
C ASN A 234 3.49 0.32 -14.28
N VAL A 235 2.50 -0.44 -13.86
CA VAL A 235 1.09 -0.25 -14.23
C VAL A 235 0.40 0.69 -13.25
N GLN A 236 0.68 0.52 -11.95
CA GLN A 236 0.08 1.30 -10.87
C GLN A 236 1.10 1.58 -9.76
N PRO A 237 1.95 2.61 -9.95
CA PRO A 237 2.86 3.04 -8.89
C PRO A 237 2.11 3.59 -7.66
N GLN A 238 0.87 4.01 -7.88
CA GLN A 238 -0.12 4.42 -6.89
C GLN A 238 -1.44 3.81 -7.36
N GLU A 239 -2.05 2.95 -6.55
CA GLU A 239 -3.26 2.21 -6.91
C GLU A 239 -4.45 3.16 -7.08
N ASN A 240 -4.44 4.25 -6.31
CA ASN A 240 -5.44 5.28 -6.45
C ASN A 240 -5.10 6.26 -7.59
N LEU A 241 -5.64 5.99 -8.78
CA LEU A 241 -5.46 6.83 -9.97
C LEU A 241 -5.91 8.30 -9.81
N ALA A 242 -6.67 8.63 -8.76
CA ALA A 242 -7.07 10.01 -8.45
C ALA A 242 -6.05 10.77 -7.59
N LEU A 243 -5.09 10.09 -6.97
CA LEU A 243 -4.04 10.72 -6.18
C LEU A 243 -2.84 11.10 -7.07
N PRO A 244 -2.14 12.21 -6.77
CA PRO A 244 -0.82 12.46 -7.36
C PRO A 244 0.16 11.36 -6.94
N LEU A 245 1.24 11.14 -7.70
CA LEU A 245 2.36 10.31 -7.24
C LEU A 245 3.03 10.91 -6.00
N ALA A 246 3.76 10.11 -5.23
CA ALA A 246 4.53 10.58 -4.07
C ALA A 246 5.54 11.67 -4.46
N SER A 247 6.11 11.56 -5.67
CA SER A 247 7.06 12.52 -6.26
C SER A 247 6.45 13.91 -6.51
N ASP A 248 5.12 13.98 -6.61
CA ASP A 248 4.38 15.22 -6.81
C ASP A 248 3.99 15.91 -5.48
N VAL A 249 4.30 15.32 -4.32
CA VAL A 249 3.91 15.84 -3.01
C VAL A 249 5.04 16.65 -2.38
N PRO A 250 4.91 17.99 -2.27
CA PRO A 250 6.00 18.84 -1.82
C PRO A 250 6.49 18.50 -0.41
N GLY A 251 7.74 18.08 -0.32
CA GLY A 251 8.43 17.79 0.94
C GLY A 251 8.16 16.40 1.53
N LEU A 252 7.31 15.56 0.91
CA LEU A 252 7.00 14.22 1.40
C LEU A 252 8.23 13.33 1.48
N TYR A 253 9.01 13.26 0.40
CA TYR A 253 10.29 12.58 0.38
C TYR A 253 11.20 13.06 1.51
N SER A 254 11.40 14.38 1.64
CA SER A 254 12.23 14.96 2.71
C SER A 254 11.70 14.70 4.12
N PHE A 255 10.41 14.43 4.29
CA PHE A 255 9.82 14.08 5.57
C PHE A 255 10.23 12.67 6.00
N PHE A 256 10.17 11.69 5.11
CA PHE A 256 10.59 10.31 5.41
C PHE A 256 12.11 10.19 5.43
N TYR A 257 12.80 10.74 4.43
CA TYR A 257 14.25 10.66 4.31
C TYR A 257 15.01 11.23 5.53
N LYS A 258 14.49 12.28 6.18
CA LYS A 258 15.10 12.80 7.42
C LYS A 258 15.05 11.82 8.59
N GLN A 259 14.15 10.86 8.56
CA GLN A 259 13.93 9.91 9.65
C GLN A 259 14.57 8.56 9.35
N ILE A 260 14.54 8.15 8.08
CA ILE A 260 15.20 6.96 7.54
C ILE A 260 16.69 7.30 7.37
N LYS A 261 17.56 6.84 8.28
CA LYS A 261 19.00 7.17 8.30
C LYS A 261 19.82 6.46 7.18
N GLY A 262 19.19 6.18 6.04
CA GLY A 262 19.79 5.49 4.90
C GLY A 262 20.39 6.45 3.86
N ASP A 263 21.29 5.91 3.03
CA ASP A 263 21.71 6.55 1.78
C ASP A 263 20.91 5.91 0.65
N ASP A 264 19.90 6.62 0.14
CA ASP A 264 19.07 6.23 -1.01
C ASP A 264 19.48 7.00 -2.29
N GLY A 265 20.59 7.73 -2.23
CA GLY A 265 21.01 8.67 -3.26
C GLY A 265 20.22 9.97 -3.25
N LYS A 266 20.62 10.92 -4.11
CA LYS A 266 19.91 12.19 -4.24
C LYS A 266 18.60 11.99 -4.99
N TYR A 267 17.47 12.02 -4.27
CA TYR A 267 16.13 11.98 -4.88
C TYR A 267 15.97 12.93 -6.06
N ALA A 268 15.72 12.33 -7.22
CA ALA A 268 15.66 12.97 -8.51
C ALA A 268 14.77 12.12 -9.44
N PRO A 269 13.45 12.07 -9.20
CA PRO A 269 12.52 11.41 -10.11
C PRO A 269 12.68 12.00 -11.52
N PRO A 270 12.36 11.23 -12.58
CA PRO A 270 12.36 11.76 -13.94
C PRO A 270 11.51 13.03 -14.02
N VAL A 271 11.83 13.93 -14.95
CA VAL A 271 10.94 15.05 -15.25
C VAL A 271 9.62 14.52 -15.82
N LYS A 272 8.54 15.30 -15.75
CA LYS A 272 7.25 14.80 -16.25
C LYS A 272 7.30 14.60 -17.77
N PRO A 273 6.94 13.41 -18.28
CA PRO A 273 6.89 13.19 -19.73
C PRO A 273 5.68 13.90 -20.34
N VAL A 274 5.78 14.26 -21.61
CA VAL A 274 4.67 14.85 -22.39
C VAL A 274 4.08 13.77 -23.28
N LEU A 275 2.85 13.35 -22.97
CA LEU A 275 2.07 12.43 -23.80
C LEU A 275 1.21 13.22 -24.79
N ASN A 276 1.21 12.80 -26.06
CA ASN A 276 0.43 13.43 -27.12
C ASN A 276 -0.38 12.38 -27.91
N LEU A 277 -1.62 12.71 -28.27
CA LEU A 277 -2.33 12.01 -29.35
C LEU A 277 -1.82 12.57 -30.68
N ALA A 278 -0.90 11.84 -31.33
CA ALA A 278 -0.27 12.28 -32.58
C ALA A 278 -1.21 12.21 -33.78
N SER A 279 -2.04 11.16 -33.85
CA SER A 279 -3.05 11.02 -34.90
C SER A 279 -4.14 10.03 -34.50
N TYR A 280 -5.22 9.99 -35.28
CA TYR A 280 -6.24 8.94 -35.22
C TYR A 280 -6.74 8.62 -36.62
N ALA A 281 -7.21 7.39 -36.82
CA ALA A 281 -7.73 6.92 -38.11
C ALA A 281 -8.92 5.99 -37.91
N LYS A 282 -10.01 6.23 -38.67
CA LYS A 282 -11.18 5.35 -38.67
C LYS A 282 -10.86 4.01 -39.33
N GLN A 283 -11.18 2.91 -38.66
CA GLN A 283 -10.94 1.52 -39.10
C GLN A 283 -12.25 0.88 -39.56
N GLY A 284 -12.86 1.44 -40.61
CA GLY A 284 -14.19 1.02 -41.07
C GLY A 284 -15.26 1.26 -39.99
N ASP A 285 -16.14 0.28 -39.79
CA ASP A 285 -17.20 0.35 -38.77
C ASP A 285 -16.76 -0.16 -37.39
N VAL A 286 -15.48 -0.58 -37.24
CA VAL A 286 -14.95 -1.16 -35.99
C VAL A 286 -14.59 -0.09 -34.96
N GLY A 287 -14.28 1.13 -35.39
CA GLY A 287 -13.95 2.25 -34.52
C GLY A 287 -12.74 3.06 -34.97
N TYR A 288 -12.10 3.77 -34.04
CA TYR A 288 -10.93 4.61 -34.31
C TYR A 288 -9.65 3.99 -33.72
N GLN A 289 -8.62 3.85 -34.55
CA GLN A 289 -7.26 3.60 -34.10
C GLN A 289 -6.62 4.92 -33.68
N LEU A 290 -6.05 4.96 -32.49
CA LEU A 290 -5.27 6.08 -31.96
C LEU A 290 -3.78 5.83 -32.16
N GLN A 291 -3.01 6.88 -32.40
CA GLN A 291 -1.55 6.85 -32.35
C GLN A 291 -1.07 7.87 -31.31
N PHE A 292 -0.42 7.37 -30.27
CA PHE A 292 0.22 8.18 -29.25
C PHE A 292 1.69 8.36 -29.57
N SER A 293 2.26 9.48 -29.12
CA SER A 293 3.70 9.73 -29.07
C SER A 293 4.05 10.46 -27.79
N TRP A 294 5.30 10.38 -27.35
CA TRP A 294 5.74 11.10 -26.16
C TRP A 294 7.18 11.57 -26.25
N SER A 295 7.51 12.50 -25.36
CA SER A 295 8.86 13.01 -25.15
C SER A 295 9.13 13.24 -23.68
N LEU A 296 10.42 13.23 -23.32
CA LEU A 296 10.92 13.53 -21.99
C LEU A 296 12.12 14.48 -22.11
N GLU A 297 12.04 15.64 -21.46
CA GLU A 297 13.16 16.59 -21.47
C GLU A 297 14.37 16.00 -20.72
N GLY A 298 15.56 16.10 -21.32
CA GLY A 298 16.78 15.57 -20.70
C GLY A 298 16.75 14.05 -20.50
N GLU A 299 16.02 13.33 -21.34
CA GLU A 299 15.89 11.88 -21.28
C GLU A 299 17.23 11.17 -21.11
N LYS A 300 17.27 10.26 -20.14
CA LYS A 300 18.41 9.37 -19.90
C LYS A 300 18.18 8.02 -20.59
N PRO A 301 19.24 7.31 -21.00
CA PRO A 301 19.11 6.03 -21.71
C PRO A 301 18.38 4.93 -20.92
N ASN A 302 18.40 5.00 -19.61
CA ASN A 302 17.81 3.98 -18.72
C ASN A 302 16.35 4.23 -18.37
N VAL A 303 15.73 5.29 -18.91
CA VAL A 303 14.31 5.53 -18.63
C VAL A 303 13.46 4.45 -19.28
N ALA A 304 12.56 3.88 -18.48
CA ALA A 304 11.48 3.03 -18.95
C ALA A 304 10.16 3.80 -18.92
N TYR A 305 9.27 3.46 -19.85
CA TYR A 305 7.97 4.07 -20.03
C TYR A 305 6.90 3.01 -19.99
N THR A 306 5.79 3.29 -19.32
CA THR A 306 4.58 2.47 -19.44
C THR A 306 3.39 3.37 -19.70
N LEU A 307 2.76 3.17 -20.87
CA LEU A 307 1.49 3.80 -21.19
C LEU A 307 0.37 2.92 -20.63
N VAL A 308 -0.53 3.52 -19.88
CA VAL A 308 -1.72 2.86 -19.35
C VAL A 308 -3.00 3.55 -19.82
N THR A 309 -4.11 2.83 -19.79
CA THR A 309 -5.45 3.37 -20.03
C THR A 309 -6.46 2.90 -18.99
N TYR A 310 -7.46 3.74 -18.70
CA TYR A 310 -8.54 3.42 -17.77
C TYR A 310 -9.80 4.24 -18.08
N SER A 311 -10.92 3.86 -17.49
CA SER A 311 -12.16 4.65 -17.43
C SER A 311 -12.44 5.09 -15.99
N ASP A 312 -13.40 6.00 -15.79
CA ASP A 312 -13.86 6.37 -14.44
C ASP A 312 -14.43 5.20 -13.63
N LYS A 313 -14.80 4.09 -14.29
CA LYS A 313 -15.35 2.90 -13.65
C LYS A 313 -14.30 1.82 -13.39
N ASP A 314 -13.10 1.97 -13.94
CA ASP A 314 -12.07 0.97 -13.80
C ASP A 314 -11.45 1.10 -12.40
N LEU A 315 -11.31 -0.04 -11.71
CA LEU A 315 -10.57 -0.10 -10.46
C LEU A 315 -9.07 -0.03 -10.72
N LEU A 316 -8.64 -0.67 -11.81
CA LEU A 316 -7.25 -0.82 -12.20
C LEU A 316 -7.01 -0.24 -13.60
N ALA A 317 -5.87 0.43 -13.76
CA ALA A 317 -5.36 0.77 -15.07
C ALA A 317 -4.99 -0.49 -15.86
N GLU A 318 -5.24 -0.45 -17.17
CA GLU A 318 -4.83 -1.47 -18.14
C GLU A 318 -3.53 -1.01 -18.83
N PRO A 319 -2.48 -1.84 -18.87
CA PRO A 319 -1.26 -1.51 -19.59
C PRO A 319 -1.48 -1.56 -21.11
N VAL A 320 -0.93 -0.58 -21.83
CA VAL A 320 -0.95 -0.54 -23.30
C VAL A 320 0.38 -1.03 -23.86
N VAL A 321 1.50 -0.53 -23.32
CA VAL A 321 2.85 -0.91 -23.73
C VAL A 321 3.88 -0.48 -22.69
N THR A 322 4.97 -1.24 -22.59
CA THR A 322 6.21 -0.83 -21.93
C THR A 322 7.31 -0.61 -22.98
N LYS A 323 7.99 0.54 -22.94
CA LYS A 323 9.11 0.87 -23.84
C LYS A 323 10.30 1.44 -23.07
N THR A 324 11.52 1.29 -23.59
CA THR A 324 12.72 1.97 -23.07
C THR A 324 13.05 3.20 -23.92
N ALA A 325 13.91 4.07 -23.42
CA ALA A 325 14.39 5.27 -24.12
C ALA A 325 15.08 4.98 -25.48
N GLN A 326 15.57 3.76 -25.72
CA GLN A 326 16.14 3.37 -27.02
C GLN A 326 15.09 3.01 -28.06
N GLN A 327 13.84 2.77 -27.63
CA GLN A 327 12.76 2.36 -28.50
C GLN A 327 12.01 3.59 -29.02
N LYS A 328 11.29 3.41 -30.13
CA LYS A 328 10.49 4.51 -30.69
C LYS A 328 9.35 4.90 -29.74
N HIS A 329 9.30 6.16 -29.35
CA HIS A 329 8.27 6.75 -28.47
C HIS A 329 6.95 7.03 -29.20
N GLU A 330 6.40 5.98 -29.77
CA GLU A 330 5.05 6.00 -30.33
C GLU A 330 4.39 4.65 -30.08
N VAL A 331 3.06 4.62 -30.00
CA VAL A 331 2.31 3.36 -29.94
C VAL A 331 0.92 3.58 -30.51
N LYS A 332 0.32 2.50 -31.02
CA LYS A 332 -1.07 2.47 -31.47
C LYS A 332 -1.96 1.79 -30.44
N TYR A 333 -3.19 2.29 -30.30
CA TYR A 333 -4.23 1.73 -29.44
C TYR A 333 -5.58 1.73 -30.17
N GLY A 334 -6.44 0.77 -29.85
CA GLY A 334 -7.74 0.60 -30.49
C GLY A 334 -7.74 -0.46 -31.60
N PRO A 335 -8.80 -0.52 -32.43
CA PRO A 335 -8.93 -1.53 -33.45
C PRO A 335 -7.85 -1.41 -34.53
N VAL A 336 -7.58 -2.53 -35.19
CA VAL A 336 -6.79 -2.57 -36.43
C VAL A 336 -7.41 -3.54 -37.42
N VAL A 337 -7.52 -3.08 -38.67
CA VAL A 337 -7.92 -3.90 -39.81
C VAL A 337 -6.73 -4.05 -40.75
N THR A 338 -6.30 -5.28 -40.98
CA THR A 338 -5.18 -5.59 -41.87
C THR A 338 -5.57 -6.64 -42.90
N ARG A 339 -5.07 -6.50 -44.13
CA ARG A 339 -5.26 -7.48 -45.19
C ARG A 339 -4.04 -8.38 -45.28
N ARG A 340 -4.23 -9.69 -45.21
CA ARG A 340 -3.17 -10.68 -45.45
C ARG A 340 -3.63 -11.70 -46.47
N GLY A 341 -3.02 -11.65 -47.64
CA GLY A 341 -3.47 -12.43 -48.80
C GLY A 341 -4.92 -12.12 -49.17
N GLY A 342 -5.76 -13.16 -49.16
CA GLY A 342 -7.19 -13.06 -49.45
C GLY A 342 -8.08 -12.70 -48.26
N TYR A 343 -7.55 -12.59 -47.04
CA TYR A 343 -8.33 -12.42 -45.81
C TYR A 343 -8.18 -11.02 -45.22
N ILE A 344 -9.25 -10.55 -44.58
CA ILE A 344 -9.27 -9.35 -43.74
C ILE A 344 -9.24 -9.82 -42.29
N TYR A 345 -8.22 -9.37 -41.56
CA TYR A 345 -8.07 -9.63 -40.13
C TYR A 345 -8.45 -8.37 -39.38
N THR A 346 -9.32 -8.53 -38.40
CA THR A 346 -9.73 -7.45 -37.49
C THR A 346 -9.30 -7.84 -36.10
N TYR A 347 -8.52 -6.97 -35.47
CA TYR A 347 -8.29 -6.99 -34.03
C TYR A 347 -8.98 -5.79 -33.41
N GLN A 348 -9.62 -5.99 -32.26
CA GLN A 348 -10.25 -4.92 -31.51
C GLN A 348 -9.84 -5.04 -30.05
N GLU A 349 -9.29 -3.95 -29.52
CA GLU A 349 -9.00 -3.87 -28.10
C GLU A 349 -10.30 -3.92 -27.28
N PRO A 350 -10.47 -4.87 -26.34
CA PRO A 350 -11.75 -5.04 -25.62
C PRO A 350 -12.20 -3.78 -24.86
N SER A 351 -11.23 -2.99 -24.37
CA SER A 351 -11.45 -1.76 -23.62
C SER A 351 -11.53 -0.50 -24.50
N ALA A 352 -11.28 -0.61 -25.80
CA ALA A 352 -11.28 0.54 -26.71
C ALA A 352 -12.71 0.96 -27.12
N LYS A 353 -13.48 1.43 -26.14
CA LYS A 353 -14.83 1.97 -26.28
C LYS A 353 -15.08 3.11 -25.28
N GLY A 354 -15.99 4.01 -25.66
CA GLY A 354 -16.41 5.13 -24.81
C GLY A 354 -15.28 6.12 -24.50
N VAL A 355 -15.39 6.79 -23.36
CA VAL A 355 -14.37 7.72 -22.87
C VAL A 355 -13.27 6.94 -22.14
N ARG A 356 -12.03 7.17 -22.55
CA ARG A 356 -10.84 6.58 -21.94
C ARG A 356 -9.85 7.67 -21.54
N HIS A 357 -9.19 7.43 -20.41
CA HIS A 357 -8.06 8.18 -19.93
C HIS A 357 -6.78 7.44 -20.32
N PHE A 358 -5.74 8.20 -20.63
CA PHE A 358 -4.40 7.71 -20.94
C PHE A 358 -3.40 8.48 -20.10
N LYS A 359 -2.46 7.75 -19.51
CA LYS A 359 -1.39 8.30 -18.68
C LYS A 359 -0.11 7.56 -18.99
N LEU A 360 0.98 8.30 -19.10
CA LEU A 360 2.31 7.75 -19.31
C LEU A 360 3.12 7.88 -18.03
N TYR A 361 3.61 6.76 -17.52
CA TYR A 361 4.60 6.75 -16.46
C TYR A 361 6.01 6.69 -17.04
N ALA A 362 6.94 7.44 -16.46
CA ALA A 362 8.36 7.39 -16.75
C ALA A 362 9.13 7.01 -15.48
N PHE A 363 9.93 5.95 -15.57
CA PHE A 363 10.69 5.34 -14.48
C PHE A 363 12.19 5.54 -14.68
N GLY A 364 12.88 6.06 -13.67
CA GLY A 364 14.35 6.22 -13.67
C GLY A 364 15.09 5.00 -13.11
N ASP A 365 16.42 5.12 -12.97
CA ASP A 365 17.32 4.04 -12.51
C ASP A 365 16.96 3.40 -11.17
N ASN A 366 16.42 4.20 -10.24
CA ASN A 366 16.11 3.75 -8.90
C ASN A 366 14.61 3.41 -8.73
N GLY A 367 13.89 3.25 -9.84
CA GLY A 367 12.45 3.03 -9.85
C GLY A 367 11.59 4.27 -9.62
N TRP A 368 12.19 5.40 -9.22
CA TRP A 368 11.45 6.65 -9.07
C TRP A 368 10.66 7.00 -10.32
N VAL A 369 9.42 7.41 -10.09
CA VAL A 369 8.42 7.57 -11.13
C VAL A 369 7.93 9.01 -11.23
N SER A 370 7.65 9.42 -12.46
CA SER A 370 6.87 10.60 -12.79
C SER A 370 5.76 10.23 -13.78
N GLU A 371 4.75 11.08 -13.90
CA GLU A 371 3.62 10.86 -14.80
C GLU A 371 3.35 12.06 -15.71
N SER A 372 2.85 11.78 -16.91
CA SER A 372 2.27 12.79 -17.78
C SER A 372 0.96 13.32 -17.23
N PRO A 373 0.50 14.51 -17.68
CA PRO A 373 -0.92 14.87 -17.60
C PRO A 373 -1.80 13.76 -18.19
N VAL A 374 -3.04 13.67 -17.72
CA VAL A 374 -4.01 12.68 -18.21
C VAL A 374 -4.60 13.17 -19.54
N LEU A 375 -4.46 12.37 -20.59
CA LEU A 375 -5.18 12.58 -21.84
C LEU A 375 -6.51 11.84 -21.80
N THR A 376 -7.61 12.56 -21.95
CA THR A 376 -8.95 11.98 -22.05
C THR A 376 -9.42 12.03 -23.51
N VAL A 377 -9.82 10.87 -24.03
CA VAL A 377 -10.25 10.69 -25.42
C VAL A 377 -11.58 9.95 -25.44
N ASP A 378 -12.58 10.52 -26.11
CA ASP A 378 -13.78 9.76 -26.51
C ASP A 378 -13.47 8.96 -27.77
N LEU A 379 -13.46 7.63 -27.65
CA LEU A 379 -13.17 6.73 -28.76
C LEU A 379 -14.26 6.71 -29.84
N SER A 380 -15.41 7.32 -29.57
CA SER A 380 -16.46 7.57 -30.56
C SER A 380 -16.20 8.85 -31.36
N ASN A 381 -15.43 9.79 -30.80
CA ASN A 381 -15.11 11.08 -31.39
C ASN A 381 -13.72 11.59 -30.93
N PRO A 382 -12.62 11.03 -31.46
CA PRO A 382 -11.26 11.34 -30.99
C PRO A 382 -10.77 12.74 -31.36
N THR A 383 -11.60 13.57 -32.00
CA THR A 383 -11.30 14.99 -32.28
C THR A 383 -11.30 15.85 -31.01
N GLN A 384 -11.99 15.41 -29.96
CA GLN A 384 -12.15 16.13 -28.70
C GLN A 384 -11.22 15.55 -27.64
N VAL A 385 -9.92 15.83 -27.76
CA VAL A 385 -8.94 15.46 -26.74
C VAL A 385 -8.95 16.51 -25.64
N GLN A 386 -9.09 16.06 -24.39
CA GLN A 386 -8.97 16.91 -23.22
C GLN A 386 -7.70 16.52 -22.47
N VAL A 387 -6.84 17.50 -22.20
CA VAL A 387 -5.75 17.36 -21.24
C VAL A 387 -6.32 17.77 -19.89
N VAL A 388 -6.55 16.80 -19.01
CA VAL A 388 -7.18 17.05 -17.72
C VAL A 388 -6.10 16.91 -16.65
N GLU A 389 -5.80 18.01 -15.96
CA GLU A 389 -5.31 17.91 -14.60
C GLU A 389 -6.53 17.54 -13.76
N LYS A 390 -6.81 16.24 -13.60
CA LYS A 390 -7.98 15.76 -12.85
C LYS A 390 -7.95 16.35 -11.43
N ASP A 391 -9.10 16.39 -10.74
CA ASP A 391 -9.28 16.85 -9.35
C ASP A 391 -8.38 16.09 -8.35
N LYS A 392 -7.07 16.32 -8.46
CA LYS A 392 -6.06 15.76 -7.60
C LYS A 392 -6.25 16.43 -6.27
N VAL A 393 -6.27 15.63 -5.21
CA VAL A 393 -6.03 16.12 -3.86
C VAL A 393 -4.83 17.05 -3.93
N VAL A 394 -5.03 18.33 -3.61
CA VAL A 394 -3.99 19.35 -3.74
C VAL A 394 -3.06 19.18 -2.55
N PRO A 395 -1.79 18.78 -2.76
CA PRO A 395 -0.84 18.64 -1.67
C PRO A 395 -0.62 19.97 -0.95
N VAL A 396 -0.39 19.92 0.36
CA VAL A 396 -0.10 21.11 1.16
C VAL A 396 1.39 21.14 1.48
N ALA A 397 2.07 22.23 1.13
CA ALA A 397 3.48 22.40 1.45
C ALA A 397 3.72 22.31 2.96
N LYS A 398 4.78 21.61 3.39
CA LYS A 398 5.11 21.42 4.81
C LYS A 398 5.22 22.72 5.62
N SER A 399 5.71 23.81 5.03
CA SER A 399 5.79 25.11 5.72
C SER A 399 4.43 25.71 6.05
N ALA A 400 3.37 25.26 5.38
CA ALA A 400 1.98 25.62 5.66
C ALA A 400 1.29 24.65 6.62
N VAL A 401 1.96 23.54 7.00
CA VAL A 401 1.49 22.66 8.06
C VAL A 401 1.90 23.29 9.39
N PRO A 402 0.94 23.75 10.23
CA PRO A 402 1.30 24.29 11.53
C PRO A 402 2.09 23.24 12.29
N ALA A 403 3.22 23.64 12.88
CA ALA A 403 3.90 22.78 13.84
C ALA A 403 2.85 22.37 14.89
N MET A 404 2.67 21.07 15.12
CA MET A 404 1.81 20.66 16.22
C MET A 404 2.33 21.35 17.46
N ALA A 405 1.47 22.10 18.14
CA ALA A 405 1.79 22.60 19.46
C ALA A 405 2.26 21.39 20.26
N GLU A 406 3.42 21.47 20.90
CA GLU A 406 3.76 20.48 21.91
C GLU A 406 2.54 20.39 22.82
N PRO A 407 1.99 19.20 23.10
CA PRO A 407 0.84 19.08 23.95
C PRO A 407 1.17 19.77 25.26
N THR A 408 0.57 20.95 25.49
CA THR A 408 0.66 21.65 26.76
C THR A 408 -0.13 20.81 27.72
N PHE A 409 0.57 19.93 28.42
CA PHE A 409 0.04 19.19 29.54
C PHE A 409 -0.25 20.20 30.65
N GLU A 410 -1.44 20.78 30.63
CA GLU A 410 -2.05 21.26 31.86
C GLU A 410 -2.35 20.01 32.70
N LEU A 411 -1.38 19.63 33.54
CA LEU A 411 -1.64 18.67 34.60
C LEU A 411 -2.87 19.19 35.36
N PRO A 412 -3.99 18.45 35.41
CA PRO A 412 -5.10 18.84 36.25
C PRO A 412 -4.55 18.98 37.66
N SER A 413 -4.68 20.18 38.21
CA SER A 413 -4.08 20.62 39.46
C SER A 413 -4.27 19.57 40.58
N GLY A 414 -3.19 18.86 40.94
CA GLY A 414 -2.97 18.09 42.18
C GLY A 414 -3.90 16.91 42.51
N GLY A 415 -5.19 16.94 42.16
CA GLY A 415 -6.21 16.05 42.73
C GLY A 415 -6.25 14.64 42.14
N TRP A 416 -5.83 14.46 40.88
CA TRP A 416 -5.74 13.11 40.27
C TRP A 416 -4.73 12.27 41.03
N ILE A 417 -3.49 12.75 41.20
CA ILE A 417 -2.42 11.97 41.82
C ILE A 417 -2.82 11.54 43.23
N GLU A 418 -3.47 12.43 44.00
CA GLU A 418 -4.02 12.10 45.31
C GLU A 418 -5.15 11.06 45.25
N SER A 419 -6.01 11.11 44.23
CA SER A 419 -7.08 10.11 44.02
C SER A 419 -6.52 8.72 43.67
N VAL A 420 -5.52 8.66 42.80
CA VAL A 420 -4.88 7.39 42.39
C VAL A 420 -4.08 6.80 43.55
N VAL A 421 -3.28 7.61 44.25
CA VAL A 421 -2.55 7.17 45.46
C VAL A 421 -3.52 6.75 46.57
N GLY A 422 -4.63 7.48 46.75
CA GLY A 422 -5.67 7.17 47.72
C GLY A 422 -6.39 5.86 47.43
N ASN A 423 -6.70 5.57 46.16
CA ASN A 423 -7.33 4.31 45.76
C ASN A 423 -6.36 3.13 45.86
N LEU A 424 -5.08 3.33 45.50
CA LEU A 424 -4.06 2.30 45.63
C LEU A 424 -3.84 1.92 47.11
N LYS A 425 -3.83 2.93 47.99
CA LYS A 425 -3.74 2.71 49.44
C LYS A 425 -4.93 1.90 49.98
N ARG A 426 -6.16 2.21 49.55
CA ARG A 426 -7.35 1.43 49.98
C ARG A 426 -7.28 -0.03 49.53
N VAL A 427 -6.75 -0.31 48.34
CA VAL A 427 -6.57 -1.68 47.85
C VAL A 427 -5.52 -2.42 48.67
N ILE A 428 -4.39 -1.77 48.97
CA ILE A 428 -3.33 -2.34 49.83
C ILE A 428 -3.87 -2.61 51.25
N ASP A 429 -4.60 -1.66 51.83
CA ASP A 429 -5.19 -1.81 53.17
C ASP A 429 -6.24 -2.93 53.20
N ALA A 430 -7.07 -3.06 52.15
CA ALA A 430 -8.04 -4.14 52.02
C ALA A 430 -7.38 -5.52 51.87
N MET A 431 -6.30 -5.62 51.08
CA MET A 431 -5.52 -6.85 50.94
C MET A 431 -4.80 -7.23 52.24
N SER A 432 -4.25 -6.24 52.96
CA SER A 432 -3.60 -6.47 54.24
C SER A 432 -4.61 -6.94 55.31
N SER A 433 -5.82 -6.38 55.31
CA SER A 433 -6.89 -6.80 56.24
C SER A 433 -7.38 -8.21 55.93
N PHE A 434 -7.56 -8.55 54.64
CA PHE A 434 -7.94 -9.89 54.20
C PHE A 434 -6.89 -10.94 54.58
N LEU A 435 -5.61 -10.64 54.39
CA LEU A 435 -4.51 -11.53 54.81
C LEU A 435 -4.45 -11.69 56.34
N HIS A 436 -4.77 -10.65 57.11
CA HIS A 436 -4.80 -10.75 58.57
C HIS A 436 -5.96 -11.62 59.08
N GLU A 437 -7.13 -11.60 58.43
CA GLU A 437 -8.26 -12.47 58.77
C GLU A 437 -8.06 -13.93 58.32
N PHE A 438 -7.26 -14.18 57.28
CA PHE A 438 -7.04 -15.53 56.76
C PHE A 438 -5.93 -16.30 57.49
N PHE A 439 -5.02 -15.60 58.16
CA PHE A 439 -3.85 -16.18 58.83
C PHE A 439 -3.83 -15.99 60.36
N ALA A 440 -4.90 -15.42 60.95
CA ALA A 440 -5.18 -15.43 62.39
C ALA A 440 -6.31 -16.42 62.69
#